data_AF-A8ZK21-F1
#
_entry.id   AF-A8ZK21-F1
#
_cell.length_a   1.000
_cell.length_b   1.000
_cell.length_c   1.000
_cell.angle_alpha   90.00
_cell.angle_beta   90.00
_cell.angle_gamma   90.00
#
_symmetry.space_group_name_H-M   'P 1'
#
loop_
_entity.id
_entity.type
_entity.pdbx_description
1 polymer ?
#
loop_
_entity_poly.entity_id
_entity_poly.type
_entity_poly.pdbx_seq_one_letter_code
_entity_poly.pdbx_strand_id
1 'polypeptide(L)'
;MLNRIKELLDNRPDPVSGTDKTTPYRFWQDTGVGRDTAYRMYNDPTYIPTSSALNKICEAYKIQPGDFLAWEPDSLSQDSAAQTESPEIPSSQAKKSDKQNQQKNSGRNSLLKILPTIPKTA
;
A
#
# COMPACT_ATOMS: atom_id res chain seq x y z
N MET A 1 -17.58 -0.91 11.48
CA MET A 1 -16.37 -1.77 11.44
C MET A 1 -15.77 -1.63 10.05
N LEU A 2 -14.46 -1.51 9.96
CA LEU A 2 -13.71 -1.35 8.73
C LEU A 2 -12.57 -2.37 8.69
N ASN A 3 -12.25 -2.82 7.49
CA ASN A 3 -11.00 -3.52 7.24
C ASN A 3 -9.89 -2.49 6.95
N ARG A 4 -8.68 -2.81 7.39
CA ARG A 4 -7.45 -2.02 7.23
C ARG A 4 -6.40 -2.81 6.46
N ILE A 5 -6.82 -3.66 5.53
CA ILE A 5 -5.89 -4.47 4.72
C ILE A 5 -4.93 -3.57 3.95
N LYS A 6 -5.40 -2.43 3.43
CA LYS A 6 -4.53 -1.46 2.76
C LYS A 6 -3.40 -0.98 3.66
N GLU A 7 -3.71 -0.54 4.87
CA GLU A 7 -2.72 -0.06 5.84
C GLU A 7 -1.75 -1.19 6.24
N LEU A 8 -2.27 -2.40 6.47
CA LEU A 8 -1.46 -3.57 6.77
C LEU A 8 -0.42 -3.85 5.67
N LEU A 9 -0.84 -3.80 4.40
CA LEU A 9 0.05 -4.08 3.26
C LEU A 9 1.06 -2.95 3.00
N ASP A 10 0.64 -1.70 3.17
CA ASP A 10 1.50 -0.53 2.99
C ASP A 10 2.63 -0.48 4.03
N ASN A 11 2.42 -1.01 5.24
CA ASN A 11 3.41 -1.07 6.32
C ASN A 11 4.22 -2.37 6.36
N ARG A 12 3.99 -3.29 5.43
CA ARG A 12 4.62 -4.62 5.45
C ARG A 12 5.55 -4.79 4.24
N PRO A 13 6.85 -5.03 4.43
CA PRO A 13 7.77 -5.24 3.32
C PRO A 13 7.43 -6.51 2.55
N ASP A 14 7.60 -6.47 1.22
CA ASP A 14 7.40 -7.64 0.36
C ASP A 14 8.62 -8.56 0.45
N PRO A 15 8.45 -9.82 0.92
CA PRO A 15 9.56 -10.74 1.11
C PRO A 15 10.22 -11.20 -0.20
N VAL A 16 9.55 -11.03 -1.34
CA VAL A 16 10.06 -11.50 -2.64
C VAL A 16 10.68 -10.39 -3.47
N SER A 17 10.01 -9.24 -3.55
CA SER A 17 10.54 -8.11 -4.33
C SER A 17 11.52 -7.24 -3.54
N GLY A 18 11.55 -7.35 -2.20
CA GLY A 18 12.38 -6.52 -1.34
C GLY A 18 11.91 -5.07 -1.26
N THR A 19 10.69 -4.77 -1.73
CA THR A 19 10.12 -3.42 -1.64
C THR A 19 9.53 -3.14 -0.27
N ASP A 20 9.46 -1.86 0.09
CA ASP A 20 8.99 -1.40 1.41
C ASP A 20 7.52 -1.77 1.72
N LYS A 21 6.73 -2.11 0.69
CA LYS A 21 5.30 -2.47 0.83
C LYS A 21 4.92 -3.73 0.07
N THR A 22 3.92 -4.43 0.59
CA THR A 22 3.35 -5.63 -0.02
C THR A 22 2.30 -5.22 -1.05
N THR A 23 2.41 -5.73 -2.27
CA THR A 23 1.42 -5.42 -3.32
C THR A 23 0.11 -6.22 -3.11
N PRO A 24 -1.05 -5.71 -3.58
CA PRO A 24 -2.31 -6.48 -3.54
C PRO A 24 -2.21 -7.82 -4.29
N TYR A 25 -1.40 -7.85 -5.36
CA TYR A 25 -1.08 -9.08 -6.08
C TYR A 25 -0.37 -10.08 -5.18
N ARG A 26 0.66 -9.64 -4.45
CA ARG A 26 1.39 -10.49 -3.51
C ARG A 26 0.49 -10.97 -2.38
N PHE A 27 -0.33 -10.09 -1.83
CA PHE A 27 -1.33 -10.43 -0.80
C PHE A 27 -2.28 -11.55 -1.24
N TRP A 28 -2.79 -11.47 -2.46
CA TRP A 28 -3.59 -12.53 -3.04
C TRP A 28 -2.82 -13.85 -3.12
N GLN A 29 -1.58 -13.82 -3.61
CA GLN A 29 -0.74 -15.02 -3.75
C GLN A 29 -0.40 -15.65 -2.39
N ASP A 30 -0.07 -14.84 -1.38
CA ASP A 30 0.30 -15.32 -0.05
C ASP A 30 -0.87 -15.96 0.70
N THR A 31 -2.05 -15.33 0.63
CA THR A 31 -3.20 -15.72 1.45
C THR A 31 -4.08 -16.79 0.81
N GLY A 32 -4.00 -16.97 -0.51
CA GLY A 32 -4.86 -17.92 -1.23
C GLY A 32 -6.36 -17.60 -1.13
N VAL A 33 -6.71 -16.34 -0.84
CA VAL A 33 -8.09 -15.85 -0.97
C VAL A 33 -8.45 -15.69 -2.45
N GLY A 34 -9.74 -15.53 -2.78
CA GLY A 34 -10.15 -15.25 -4.15
C GLY A 34 -9.52 -13.94 -4.64
N ARG A 35 -9.06 -13.88 -5.89
CA ARG A 35 -8.42 -12.69 -6.46
C ARG A 35 -9.31 -11.46 -6.28
N ASP A 36 -10.57 -11.54 -6.70
CA ASP A 36 -11.50 -10.42 -6.59
C ASP A 36 -11.74 -10.01 -5.13
N THR A 37 -11.80 -10.98 -4.23
CA THR A 37 -11.88 -10.74 -2.78
C THR A 37 -10.65 -9.97 -2.27
N ALA A 38 -9.44 -10.35 -2.69
CA ALA A 38 -8.21 -9.67 -2.29
C ALA A 38 -8.21 -8.20 -2.72
N TYR A 39 -8.54 -7.95 -4.00
CA TYR A 39 -8.59 -6.59 -4.54
C TYR A 39 -9.74 -5.78 -3.92
N ARG A 40 -10.89 -6.38 -3.63
CA ARG A 40 -11.99 -5.72 -2.92
C ARG A 40 -11.59 -5.33 -1.50
N MET A 41 -11.04 -6.25 -0.72
CA MET A 41 -10.56 -5.95 0.65
C MET A 41 -9.53 -4.82 0.64
N TYR A 42 -8.63 -4.79 -0.34
CA TYR A 42 -7.61 -3.75 -0.43
C TYR A 42 -8.20 -2.38 -0.83
N ASN A 43 -9.16 -2.32 -1.75
CA ASN A 43 -9.69 -1.06 -2.30
C ASN A 43 -10.87 -0.49 -1.51
N ASP A 44 -11.61 -1.33 -0.78
CA ASP A 44 -12.84 -0.96 -0.07
C ASP A 44 -12.71 -1.30 1.42
N PRO A 45 -12.48 -0.31 2.31
CA PRO A 45 -12.36 -0.54 3.74
C PRO A 45 -13.68 -0.97 4.39
N THR A 46 -14.83 -0.78 3.74
CA THR A 46 -16.14 -1.20 4.26
C THR A 46 -16.42 -2.68 4.00
N TYR A 47 -15.66 -3.32 3.10
CA TYR A 47 -15.82 -4.73 2.77
C TYR A 47 -15.26 -5.62 3.89
N ILE A 48 -16.15 -6.21 4.70
CA ILE A 48 -15.75 -7.09 5.80
C ILE A 48 -15.44 -8.50 5.27
N PRO A 49 -14.23 -9.05 5.51
CA PRO A 49 -13.89 -10.40 5.07
C PRO A 49 -14.74 -11.47 5.75
N THR A 50 -15.00 -12.57 5.05
CA THR A 50 -15.67 -13.75 5.63
C THR A 50 -14.75 -14.47 6.62
N SER A 51 -15.30 -15.31 7.50
CA SER A 51 -14.51 -16.11 8.45
C SER A 51 -13.41 -16.93 7.77
N SER A 52 -13.69 -17.54 6.62
CA SER A 52 -12.70 -18.28 5.84
C SER A 52 -11.57 -17.39 5.32
N ALA A 53 -11.89 -16.18 4.84
CA ALA A 53 -10.87 -15.23 4.40
C ALA A 53 -10.03 -14.70 5.58
N LEU A 54 -10.67 -14.40 6.72
CA LEU A 54 -9.98 -14.00 7.94
C LEU A 54 -8.96 -15.06 8.38
N ASN A 55 -9.36 -16.33 8.46
CA ASN A 55 -8.48 -17.41 8.87
C ASN A 55 -7.27 -17.53 7.94
N LYS A 56 -7.49 -17.49 6.62
CA LYS A 56 -6.41 -17.51 5.62
C LYS A 56 -5.41 -16.37 5.80
N ILE A 57 -5.90 -15.15 6.02
CA ILE A 57 -5.05 -13.97 6.24
C ILE A 57 -4.23 -14.13 7.53
N CYS A 58 -4.90 -14.52 8.62
CA CYS A 58 -4.27 -14.73 9.93
C CYS A 58 -3.21 -15.84 9.86
N GLU A 59 -3.50 -16.94 9.17
CA GLU A 59 -2.57 -18.06 8.98
C GLU A 59 -1.36 -17.70 8.13
N ALA A 60 -1.57 -16.97 7.03
CA ALA A 60 -0.51 -16.58 6.10
C ALA A 60 0.46 -15.58 6.74
N TYR A 61 -0.08 -14.60 7.47
CA TYR A 61 0.71 -13.48 7.99
C TYR A 61 1.02 -13.57 9.49
N LYS A 62 0.49 -14.58 10.19
CA LYS A 62 0.67 -14.81 11.63
C LYS A 62 0.24 -13.60 12.47
N ILE A 63 -0.88 -13.00 12.08
CA ILE A 63 -1.51 -11.84 12.73
C ILE A 63 -2.88 -12.21 13.27
N GLN A 64 -3.41 -11.40 14.18
CA GLN A 64 -4.76 -11.54 14.71
C GLN A 64 -5.76 -10.72 13.87
N PRO A 65 -7.06 -11.06 13.87
CA PRO A 65 -8.08 -10.26 13.17
C PRO A 65 -8.10 -8.79 13.61
N GLY A 66 -7.84 -8.51 14.89
CA GLY A 66 -7.79 -7.15 15.43
C GLY A 66 -6.67 -6.28 14.87
N ASP A 67 -5.64 -6.87 14.24
CA ASP A 67 -4.54 -6.12 13.64
C ASP A 67 -4.96 -5.42 12.34
N PHE A 68 -6.06 -5.88 11.71
CA PHE A 68 -6.54 -5.33 10.44
C PHE A 68 -8.08 -5.13 10.39
N LEU A 69 -8.79 -5.36 11.50
CA LEU A 69 -10.19 -5.01 11.66
C LEU A 69 -10.33 -3.99 12.78
N ALA A 70 -10.91 -2.83 12.47
CA ALA A 70 -11.15 -1.77 13.44
C ALA A 70 -12.63 -1.40 13.48
N TRP A 71 -13.15 -1.10 14.66
CA TRP A 71 -14.42 -0.40 14.78
C TRP A 71 -14.15 1.10 14.86
N GLU A 72 -14.87 1.87 14.05
CA GLU A 72 -14.81 3.33 14.06
C GLU A 72 -16.23 3.85 14.31
N PRO A 73 -16.40 4.85 15.21
CA PRO A 73 -17.68 5.50 15.40
C PRO A 73 -18.01 6.42 14.22
N ASP A 74 -19.26 6.40 13.76
CA ASP A 74 -19.73 7.22 12.63
C ASP A 74 -19.60 8.74 12.88
N SER A 75 -19.41 9.15 14.13
CA SER A 75 -19.38 10.55 14.56
C SER A 75 -18.01 11.23 14.52
N LEU A 76 -16.92 10.55 14.14
CA LEU A 76 -15.56 11.12 14.13
C LEU A 76 -15.05 11.54 12.74
N SER A 77 -15.85 11.37 11.69
CA SER A 77 -15.39 11.57 10.31
C SER A 77 -15.42 13.02 9.80
N GLN A 78 -15.74 14.03 10.63
CA GLN A 78 -15.96 15.42 10.13
C GLN A 78 -15.11 16.54 10.76
N ASP A 79 -14.26 16.31 11.77
CA ASP A 79 -13.63 17.43 12.49
C ASP A 79 -12.09 17.53 12.39
N SER A 80 -11.44 16.83 11.44
CA SER A 80 -9.99 16.98 11.19
C SER A 80 -9.68 18.02 10.10
N ALA A 81 -10.25 19.20 10.24
CA ALA A 81 -9.86 20.41 9.52
C ALA A 81 -9.68 21.58 10.52
N ALA A 82 -8.94 21.34 11.60
CA ALA A 82 -8.39 22.41 12.43
C ALA A 82 -6.94 22.03 12.78
N GLN A 83 -6.02 22.61 12.00
CA GLN A 83 -4.65 22.85 12.47
C GLN A 83 -4.67 23.94 13.55
N THR A 84 -3.53 24.05 14.25
CA THR A 84 -3.17 25.06 15.28
C THR A 84 -3.64 24.59 16.65
N GLU A 85 -2.79 24.12 17.55
CA GLU A 85 -1.78 24.95 18.24
C GLU A 85 -0.49 24.14 18.51
N SER A 86 0.62 24.61 17.94
CA SER A 86 1.97 24.25 18.36
C SER A 86 2.37 25.22 19.48
N PRO A 87 3.09 24.79 20.54
CA PRO A 87 3.53 25.70 21.61
C PRO A 87 4.51 26.75 21.07
N GLU A 88 4.22 28.03 21.35
CA GLU A 88 5.05 29.17 20.98
C GLU A 88 6.40 29.16 21.69
N ILE A 89 7.49 29.15 20.91
CA ILE A 89 8.79 29.69 21.35
C ILE A 89 9.25 30.66 20.27
N PRO A 90 9.44 31.96 20.57
CA PRO A 90 9.88 32.92 19.59
C PRO A 90 11.40 32.93 19.46
N SER A 91 11.87 33.15 18.22
CA SER A 91 12.78 34.26 17.87
C SER A 91 13.92 33.86 16.92
N SER A 92 13.93 34.58 15.79
CA SER A 92 15.09 35.24 15.18
C SER A 92 15.85 34.61 14.00
N GLN A 93 15.68 35.31 12.86
CA GLN A 93 16.69 35.80 11.91
C GLN A 93 17.03 35.02 10.62
N ALA A 94 16.43 35.51 9.54
CA ALA A 94 17.06 36.24 8.42
C ALA A 94 17.81 35.51 7.26
N LYS A 95 17.59 36.10 6.06
CA LYS A 95 18.35 36.07 4.77
C LYS A 95 17.99 34.92 3.81
N LYS A 96 17.26 35.20 2.72
CA LYS A 96 17.66 35.69 1.37
C LYS A 96 18.28 34.62 0.45
N SER A 97 17.66 34.54 -0.74
CA SER A 97 18.26 34.31 -2.07
C SER A 97 18.19 32.92 -2.73
N ASP A 98 17.52 32.96 -3.90
CA ASP A 98 17.89 32.39 -5.21
C ASP A 98 17.99 30.86 -5.47
N LYS A 99 17.14 30.44 -6.43
CA LYS A 99 17.42 29.72 -7.70
C LYS A 99 17.35 28.18 -7.81
N GLN A 100 16.65 27.80 -8.89
CA GLN A 100 16.81 26.62 -9.80
C GLN A 100 16.34 25.27 -9.23
N ASN A 101 15.34 24.55 -9.76
CA ASN A 101 14.79 24.26 -11.09
C ASN A 101 15.78 23.63 -12.10
N GLN A 102 15.78 22.29 -12.10
CA GLN A 102 16.20 21.28 -13.10
C GLN A 102 16.60 20.03 -12.28
N GLN A 103 16.27 18.77 -12.55
CA GLN A 103 16.19 18.02 -13.79
C GLN A 103 15.44 16.70 -13.49
N LYS A 104 14.44 16.35 -14.30
CA LYS A 104 13.84 15.00 -14.30
C LYS A 104 14.63 14.11 -15.26
N ASN A 105 15.42 13.19 -14.71
CA ASN A 105 16.03 12.09 -15.43
C ASN A 105 14.97 11.01 -15.73
N SER A 106 14.54 10.93 -17.00
CA SER A 106 13.75 9.81 -17.51
C SER A 106 14.66 8.91 -18.34
N GLY A 107 15.38 7.99 -17.67
CA GLY A 107 16.10 6.90 -18.32
C GLY A 107 15.14 5.82 -18.79
N ARG A 108 14.78 5.82 -20.08
CA ARG A 108 14.17 4.67 -20.76
C ARG A 108 15.27 3.77 -21.30
N ASN A 109 15.76 2.88 -20.45
CA ASN A 109 16.46 1.67 -20.90
C ASN A 109 15.41 0.56 -21.07
N SER A 110 15.30 -0.03 -22.27
CA SER A 110 15.44 -1.49 -22.47
C SER A 110 14.96 -1.91 -23.87
N LEU A 111 15.94 -2.13 -24.76
CA LEU A 111 16.12 -3.33 -25.58
C LEU A 111 14.86 -4.19 -25.83
N LEU A 112 14.27 -4.02 -27.02
CA LEU A 112 13.41 -5.02 -27.63
C LEU A 112 14.27 -6.24 -27.99
N LYS A 113 14.06 -7.35 -27.28
CA LYS A 113 14.66 -8.65 -27.55
C LYS A 113 14.04 -9.21 -28.83
N ILE A 114 14.88 -9.41 -29.84
CA ILE A 114 14.58 -10.15 -31.06
C ILE A 114 14.41 -11.63 -30.68
N LEU A 115 13.25 -12.22 -30.96
CA LEU A 115 13.03 -13.67 -30.86
C LEU A 115 13.57 -14.35 -32.14
N PRO A 116 14.41 -15.40 -32.04
CA PRO A 116 14.69 -16.25 -33.20
C PRO A 116 13.53 -17.23 -33.44
N THR A 117 13.00 -17.18 -34.67
CA THR A 117 12.04 -18.16 -35.20
C THR A 117 12.75 -19.49 -35.43
N ILE A 118 12.30 -20.56 -34.76
CA ILE A 118 12.78 -21.93 -35.01
C ILE A 118 12.02 -22.50 -36.22
N PRO A 119 12.71 -23.03 -37.26
CA PRO A 119 12.05 -23.67 -38.38
C PRO A 119 11.52 -25.06 -38.01
N LYS A 120 10.34 -25.37 -38.57
CA LYS A 120 9.63 -26.66 -38.48
C LYS A 120 10.40 -27.69 -39.31
N THR A 121 10.94 -28.73 -38.68
CA THR A 121 11.44 -29.93 -39.37
C THR A 121 10.27 -30.80 -39.81
N ALA A 122 10.45 -31.37 -41.01
CA ALA A 122 9.52 -32.16 -41.82
C ALA A 122 9.10 -33.48 -41.19
#